data_AF-A0AAU0QLM7-F1
#
_entry.id   AF-A0AAU0QLM7-F1
#
_cell.length_a   1.000
_cell.length_b   1.000
_cell.length_c   1.000
_cell.angle_alpha   90.00
_cell.angle_beta   90.00
_cell.angle_gamma   90.00
#
_symmetry.space_group_name_H-M   'P 1'
#
loop_
_entity.id
_entity.type
_entity.pdbx_description
1 polymer ?
#
loop_
_entity_poly.entity_id
_entity_poly.type
_entity_poly.pdbx_seq_one_letter_code
_entity_poly.pdbx_strand_id
1 'polypeptide(L)'
;MMQFDNFSSHILRYTEKYQKVSTILSRMYYMTVIIYIFTPFMDYALFKFTTQEMVGLPHILPSWSPLDGFSFVCYILSICYEVVSCTYCVFTHVAFDLTSIGIMIFICGQFAYLKYFSEKIGSKHEKCTPNTADLHAHDCVARSHKILIVLMKMTILLNQLLKNILGVYFFLATLTLCSVAVRLNSELSSMQLVSILQYMCGTLTQLYLYCRFGDNVKNESSIGMGEGPFIAAHWRLSPKIRKELTLLGAAMMMPRHLYAGPFISLDLPSFIMVVRTAYSYYAVIRK
;
A
#
# COMPACT_ATOMS: atom_id res chain seq x y z
N MET A 1 -6.42 28.97 -18.55
CA MET A 1 -5.09 28.44 -18.88
C MET A 1 -4.32 28.07 -17.60
N MET A 2 -3.86 29.02 -16.78
CA MET A 2 -3.04 28.79 -15.58
C MET A 2 -3.63 27.85 -14.48
N GLN A 3 -4.96 27.69 -14.42
CA GLN A 3 -5.63 26.76 -13.49
C GLN A 3 -5.72 25.33 -14.04
N PHE A 4 -5.69 25.18 -15.38
CA PHE A 4 -5.68 23.88 -16.06
C PHE A 4 -4.26 23.28 -16.04
N ASP A 5 -3.23 24.15 -16.17
CA ASP A 5 -1.82 23.74 -16.10
C ASP A 5 -1.42 23.23 -14.70
N ASN A 6 -1.88 23.90 -13.64
CA ASN A 6 -1.69 23.43 -12.27
C ASN A 6 -2.48 22.16 -11.94
N PHE A 7 -3.66 21.98 -12.54
CA PHE A 7 -4.44 20.76 -12.37
C PHE A 7 -3.75 19.56 -13.02
N SER A 8 -3.22 19.75 -14.23
CA SER A 8 -2.41 18.76 -14.93
C SER A 8 -1.17 18.38 -14.12
N SER A 9 -0.43 19.35 -13.57
CA SER A 9 0.79 19.07 -12.80
C SER A 9 0.53 18.31 -11.49
N HIS A 10 -0.56 18.63 -10.78
CA HIS A 10 -0.95 17.88 -9.58
C HIS A 10 -1.29 16.43 -9.90
N ILE A 11 -2.11 16.17 -10.93
CA ILE A 11 -2.45 14.81 -11.36
C ILE A 11 -1.20 14.06 -11.81
N LEU A 12 -0.34 14.70 -12.60
CA LEU A 12 0.90 14.11 -13.09
C LEU A 12 1.79 13.63 -11.94
N ARG A 13 1.93 14.43 -10.88
CA ARG A 13 2.71 14.07 -9.69
C ARG A 13 2.20 12.79 -9.00
N TYR A 14 0.89 12.65 -8.84
CA TYR A 14 0.31 11.45 -8.21
C TYR A 14 0.37 10.24 -9.13
N THR A 15 0.16 10.43 -10.44
CA THR A 15 0.31 9.38 -11.45
C THR A 15 1.75 8.88 -11.52
N GLU A 16 2.74 9.76 -11.53
CA GLU A 16 4.16 9.37 -11.47
C GLU A 16 4.49 8.63 -10.18
N LYS A 17 3.96 9.10 -9.04
CA LYS A 17 4.16 8.42 -7.75
C LYS A 17 3.60 7.00 -7.79
N TYR A 18 2.38 6.83 -8.33
CA TYR A 18 1.77 5.51 -8.53
C TYR A 18 2.57 4.65 -9.51
N GLN A 19 2.99 5.18 -10.66
CA GLN A 19 3.77 4.45 -11.66
C GLN A 19 5.11 3.96 -11.09
N LYS A 20 5.82 4.80 -10.34
CA LYS A 20 7.08 4.41 -9.66
C LYS A 20 6.85 3.27 -8.69
N VAL A 21 5.85 3.40 -7.82
CA VAL A 21 5.50 2.36 -6.83
C VAL A 21 5.06 1.08 -7.52
N SER A 22 4.21 1.18 -8.53
CA SER A 22 3.71 0.05 -9.32
C SER A 22 4.84 -0.69 -10.00
N THR A 23 5.80 0.04 -10.58
CA THR A 23 6.97 -0.55 -11.25
C THR A 23 7.86 -1.28 -10.25
N ILE A 24 8.16 -0.66 -9.11
CA ILE A 24 9.00 -1.27 -8.06
C ILE A 24 8.33 -2.52 -7.50
N LEU A 25 7.06 -2.43 -7.10
CA LEU A 25 6.32 -3.54 -6.51
C LEU A 25 6.16 -4.69 -7.52
N SER A 26 5.77 -4.39 -8.76
CA SER A 26 5.65 -5.42 -9.79
C SER A 26 6.98 -6.11 -10.07
N ARG A 27 8.09 -5.35 -10.20
CA ARG A 27 9.42 -5.94 -10.38
C ARG A 27 9.83 -6.83 -9.21
N MET A 28 9.56 -6.40 -7.98
CA MET A 28 9.83 -7.19 -6.78
C MET A 28 9.07 -8.52 -6.81
N TYR A 29 7.76 -8.50 -7.07
CA TYR A 29 6.93 -9.71 -7.16
C TYR A 29 7.36 -10.64 -8.31
N TYR A 30 7.67 -10.09 -9.49
CA TYR A 30 8.19 -10.87 -10.61
C TYR A 30 9.51 -11.59 -10.26
N MET A 31 10.44 -10.91 -9.60
CA MET A 31 11.70 -11.53 -9.15
C MET A 31 11.45 -12.61 -8.10
N THR A 32 10.46 -12.44 -7.23
CA THR A 32 10.06 -13.46 -6.23
C THR A 32 9.47 -14.70 -6.87
N VAL A 33 8.63 -14.56 -7.90
CA VAL A 33 8.09 -15.71 -8.63
C VAL A 33 9.19 -16.50 -9.33
N ILE A 34 10.09 -15.79 -10.02
CA ILE A 34 11.21 -16.42 -10.72
C ILE A 34 12.04 -17.22 -9.71
N ILE A 35 12.48 -16.59 -8.63
CA ILE A 35 13.34 -17.27 -7.65
C ILE A 35 12.61 -18.45 -7.00
N TYR A 36 11.33 -18.29 -6.63
CA TYR A 36 10.53 -19.37 -6.06
C TYR A 36 10.39 -20.58 -6.99
N ILE A 37 10.17 -20.37 -8.29
CA ILE A 37 10.09 -21.45 -9.28
C ILE A 37 11.44 -22.15 -9.47
N PHE A 38 12.55 -21.39 -9.52
CA PHE A 38 13.86 -21.96 -9.82
C PHE A 38 14.55 -22.63 -8.62
N THR A 39 14.33 -22.15 -7.38
CA THR A 39 14.98 -22.69 -6.16
C THR A 39 14.94 -24.21 -6.04
N PRO A 40 13.79 -24.93 -6.15
CA PRO A 40 13.75 -26.39 -5.96
C PRO A 40 14.54 -27.16 -7.03
N PHE A 41 14.57 -26.67 -8.27
CA PHE A 41 15.35 -27.29 -9.34
C PHE A 41 16.86 -27.07 -9.16
N MET A 42 17.25 -25.89 -8.68
CA MET A 42 18.65 -25.59 -8.36
C MET A 42 19.13 -26.40 -7.16
N ASP A 43 18.33 -26.52 -6.10
CA ASP A 43 18.64 -27.36 -4.95
C ASP A 43 18.76 -28.84 -5.36
N TYR A 44 17.84 -29.35 -6.20
CA TYR A 44 17.93 -30.70 -6.74
C TYR A 44 19.21 -30.94 -7.56
N ALA A 45 19.56 -29.99 -8.43
CA ALA A 45 20.78 -30.08 -9.23
C ALA A 45 22.03 -30.12 -8.33
N LEU A 46 22.13 -29.21 -7.36
CA LEU A 46 23.23 -29.16 -6.40
C LEU A 46 23.35 -30.46 -5.60
N PHE A 47 22.24 -30.99 -5.08
CA PHE A 47 22.24 -32.22 -4.30
C PHE A 47 22.68 -33.44 -5.13
N LYS A 48 22.23 -33.52 -6.39
CA LYS A 48 22.63 -34.56 -7.33
C LYS A 48 24.13 -34.51 -7.66
N PHE A 49 24.69 -33.30 -7.79
CA PHE A 49 26.12 -33.12 -8.03
C PHE A 49 26.98 -33.42 -6.79
N THR A 50 26.49 -33.13 -5.58
CA THR A 50 27.27 -33.29 -4.34
C THR A 50 27.19 -34.70 -3.75
N THR A 51 26.00 -35.29 -3.67
CA THR A 51 25.76 -36.49 -2.84
C THR A 51 25.55 -37.75 -3.69
N GLN A 52 25.28 -37.61 -4.99
CA GLN A 52 25.09 -38.71 -5.95
C GLN A 52 24.00 -39.74 -5.57
N GLU A 53 23.11 -39.39 -4.63
CA GLU A 53 21.95 -40.18 -4.22
C GLU A 53 20.69 -39.85 -5.06
N MET A 54 19.82 -40.85 -5.24
CA MET A 54 18.55 -40.72 -5.95
C MET A 54 17.51 -40.02 -5.07
N VAL A 55 17.49 -38.69 -5.11
CA VAL A 55 16.43 -37.88 -4.51
C VAL A 55 15.19 -37.90 -5.43
N GLY A 56 13.99 -37.88 -4.83
CA GLY A 56 12.73 -37.73 -5.56
C GLY A 56 12.72 -36.50 -6.48
N LEU A 57 11.90 -36.55 -7.54
CA LEU A 57 11.77 -35.45 -8.48
C LEU A 57 11.33 -34.16 -7.76
N PRO A 58 11.92 -32.98 -8.10
CA PRO A 58 11.60 -31.74 -7.42
C PRO A 58 10.20 -31.25 -7.80
N HIS A 59 9.47 -30.71 -6.81
CA HIS A 59 8.20 -30.00 -7.00
C HIS A 59 8.33 -28.56 -6.53
N ILE A 60 7.56 -27.67 -7.13
CA ILE A 60 7.54 -26.24 -6.81
C ILE A 60 6.68 -26.00 -5.57
N LEU A 61 5.52 -26.67 -5.52
CA LEU A 61 4.60 -26.58 -4.39
C LEU A 61 4.77 -27.81 -3.47
N PRO A 62 4.71 -27.63 -2.13
CA PRO A 62 4.69 -28.74 -1.18
C PRO A 62 3.30 -29.40 -1.18
N SER A 63 2.91 -29.97 -2.31
CA SER A 63 1.64 -30.67 -2.52
C SER A 63 1.90 -32.13 -2.83
N TRP A 64 1.00 -33.00 -2.38
CA TRP A 64 1.04 -34.39 -2.78
C TRP A 64 0.57 -34.50 -4.24
N SER A 65 1.46 -34.91 -5.13
CA SER A 65 1.16 -35.12 -6.55
C SER A 65 0.90 -36.61 -6.82
N PRO A 66 -0.36 -37.05 -6.95
CA PRO A 66 -0.68 -38.45 -7.26
C PRO A 66 -0.21 -38.88 -8.65
N LEU A 67 0.01 -37.91 -9.55
CA LEU A 67 0.29 -38.13 -10.97
C LEU A 67 1.73 -38.58 -11.23
N ASP A 68 2.65 -38.38 -10.27
CA ASP A 68 4.08 -38.69 -10.45
C ASP A 68 4.36 -40.19 -10.54
N GLY A 69 3.48 -41.01 -9.95
CA GLY A 69 3.62 -42.46 -9.95
C GLY A 69 3.22 -43.15 -11.27
N PHE A 70 2.59 -42.43 -12.20
CA PHE A 70 2.05 -43.02 -13.42
C PHE A 70 2.99 -42.95 -14.62
N SER A 71 3.62 -41.80 -14.87
CA SER A 71 4.45 -41.55 -16.06
C SER A 71 5.24 -40.25 -15.94
N PHE A 72 6.40 -40.16 -16.60
CA PHE A 72 7.17 -38.92 -16.73
C PHE A 72 6.37 -37.77 -17.40
N VAL A 73 5.46 -38.11 -18.31
CA VAL A 73 4.56 -37.12 -18.95
C VAL A 73 3.60 -36.52 -17.91
N CYS A 74 3.07 -37.35 -17.01
CA CYS A 74 2.18 -36.91 -15.94
C CYS A 74 2.92 -35.99 -14.94
N TYR A 75 4.18 -36.28 -14.64
CA TYR A 75 5.04 -35.40 -13.84
C TYR A 75 5.23 -34.02 -14.50
N ILE A 76 5.54 -33.96 -15.80
CA ILE A 76 5.66 -32.67 -16.52
C ILE A 76 4.34 -31.89 -16.46
N LEU A 77 3.21 -32.56 -16.62
CA LEU A 77 1.89 -31.92 -16.51
C LEU A 77 1.64 -31.36 -15.10
N SER A 78 2.01 -32.08 -14.05
CA SER A 78 1.94 -31.58 -12.67
C SER A 78 2.78 -30.32 -12.48
N ILE A 79 4.03 -30.30 -12.96
CA ILE A 79 4.90 -29.11 -12.88
C ILE A 79 4.32 -27.93 -13.65
N CYS A 80 3.80 -28.14 -14.86
CA CYS A 80 3.14 -27.08 -15.63
C CYS A 80 1.94 -26.50 -14.86
N TYR A 81 1.14 -27.36 -14.23
CA TYR A 81 0.02 -26.93 -13.40
C TYR A 81 0.49 -26.12 -12.18
N GLU A 82 1.54 -26.56 -11.49
CA GLU A 82 2.13 -25.84 -10.34
C GLU A 82 2.64 -24.44 -10.74
N VAL A 83 3.31 -24.32 -11.88
CA VAL A 83 3.77 -23.02 -12.42
C VAL A 83 2.59 -22.09 -12.71
N VAL A 84 1.55 -22.59 -13.38
CA VAL A 84 0.35 -21.79 -13.69
C VAL A 84 -0.38 -21.36 -12.41
N SER A 85 -0.50 -22.26 -11.44
CA SER A 85 -1.13 -21.96 -10.15
C SER A 85 -0.36 -20.90 -9.36
N CYS A 86 0.97 -21.04 -9.26
CA CYS A 86 1.83 -20.08 -8.56
C CYS A 86 1.80 -18.69 -9.21
N THR A 87 1.90 -18.62 -10.54
CA THR A 87 1.85 -17.35 -11.29
C THR A 87 0.49 -16.65 -11.13
N TYR A 88 -0.61 -17.40 -11.18
CA TYR A 88 -1.95 -16.87 -10.93
C TYR A 88 -2.12 -16.31 -9.50
N CYS A 89 -1.61 -17.03 -8.51
CA CYS A 89 -1.61 -16.58 -7.11
C CYS A 89 -0.89 -15.24 -6.97
N VAL A 90 0.33 -15.12 -7.50
CA VAL A 90 1.11 -13.88 -7.41
C VAL A 90 0.46 -12.74 -8.19
N PHE A 91 -0.11 -13.01 -9.36
CA PHE A 91 -0.86 -12.01 -10.11
C PHE A 91 -2.02 -11.43 -9.28
N THR A 92 -2.75 -12.29 -8.58
CA THR A 92 -3.86 -11.89 -7.70
C THR A 92 -3.36 -11.00 -6.55
N HIS A 93 -2.24 -11.36 -5.91
CA HIS A 93 -1.61 -10.55 -4.87
C HIS A 93 -1.16 -9.19 -5.38
N VAL A 94 -0.49 -9.14 -6.54
CA VAL A 94 -0.04 -7.89 -7.16
C VAL A 94 -1.23 -6.99 -7.50
N ALA A 95 -2.29 -7.55 -8.09
CA ALA A 95 -3.49 -6.79 -8.41
C ALA A 95 -4.14 -6.20 -7.15
N PHE A 96 -4.25 -6.98 -6.08
CA PHE A 96 -4.78 -6.51 -4.80
C PHE A 96 -3.94 -5.39 -4.19
N ASP A 97 -2.61 -5.56 -4.14
CA ASP A 97 -1.70 -4.58 -3.56
C ASP A 97 -1.70 -3.26 -4.35
N LEU A 98 -1.59 -3.35 -5.68
CA LEU A 98 -1.58 -2.19 -6.55
C LEU A 98 -2.90 -1.41 -6.50
N THR A 99 -4.03 -2.12 -6.50
CA THR A 99 -5.34 -1.46 -6.41
C THR A 99 -5.52 -0.77 -5.06
N SER A 100 -5.16 -1.43 -3.96
CA SER A 100 -5.24 -0.87 -2.61
C SER A 100 -4.37 0.38 -2.46
N ILE A 101 -3.08 0.29 -2.84
CA ILE A 101 -2.14 1.43 -2.78
C ILE A 101 -2.58 2.54 -3.75
N GLY A 102 -3.06 2.18 -4.95
CA GLY A 102 -3.55 3.13 -5.94
C GLY A 102 -4.71 3.97 -5.42
N ILE A 103 -5.69 3.35 -4.75
CA ILE A 103 -6.82 4.05 -4.12
C ILE A 103 -6.32 4.96 -2.99
N MET A 104 -5.38 4.51 -2.16
CA MET A 104 -4.79 5.35 -1.10
C MET A 104 -4.08 6.59 -1.66
N ILE A 105 -3.29 6.42 -2.74
CA ILE A 105 -2.62 7.53 -3.44
C ILE A 105 -3.64 8.49 -4.04
N PHE A 106 -4.70 7.96 -4.66
CA PHE A 106 -5.78 8.76 -5.22
C PHE A 106 -6.49 9.60 -4.14
N ILE A 107 -6.84 8.99 -3.00
CA ILE A 107 -7.46 9.69 -1.86
C ILE A 107 -6.53 10.80 -1.34
N CYS A 108 -5.23 10.51 -1.16
CA CYS A 108 -4.24 11.53 -0.78
C CYS A 108 -4.25 12.71 -1.77
N GLY A 109 -4.29 12.42 -3.08
CA GLY A 109 -4.33 13.43 -4.12
C GLY A 109 -5.59 14.29 -4.08
N GLN A 110 -6.74 13.69 -3.81
CA GLN A 110 -7.99 14.42 -3.66
C GLN A 110 -8.01 15.32 -2.41
N PHE A 111 -7.42 14.87 -1.30
CA PHE A 111 -7.26 15.70 -0.11
C PHE A 111 -6.33 16.89 -0.35
N ALA A 112 -5.19 16.68 -0.99
CA ALA A 112 -4.28 17.77 -1.38
C ALA A 112 -4.92 18.74 -2.37
N TYR A 113 -5.73 18.23 -3.32
CA TYR A 113 -6.49 19.06 -4.24
C TYR A 113 -7.53 19.92 -3.50
N LEU A 114 -8.24 19.32 -2.54
CA LEU A 114 -9.23 20.04 -1.73
C LEU A 114 -8.56 21.13 -0.88
N LYS A 115 -7.37 20.88 -0.33
CA LYS A 115 -6.53 21.92 0.31
C LYS A 115 -6.28 23.08 -0.64
N TYR A 116 -5.66 22.82 -1.79
CA TYR A 116 -5.33 23.84 -2.79
C TYR A 116 -6.57 24.62 -3.28
N PHE A 117 -7.69 23.93 -3.47
CA PHE A 117 -8.93 24.58 -3.87
C PHE A 117 -9.46 25.52 -2.78
N SER A 118 -9.37 25.10 -1.51
CA SER A 118 -9.80 25.90 -0.36
C SER A 118 -8.92 27.14 -0.14
N GLU A 119 -7.60 27.06 -0.40
CA GLU A 119 -6.67 28.21 -0.32
C GLU A 119 -7.04 29.33 -1.29
N LYS A 120 -7.67 28.99 -2.41
CA LYS A 120 -8.05 29.96 -3.45
C LYS A 120 -9.41 30.62 -3.22
N ILE A 121 -10.12 30.27 -2.15
CA ILE A 121 -11.40 30.90 -1.82
C ILE A 121 -11.15 32.38 -1.51
N GLY A 122 -11.91 33.27 -2.16
CA GLY A 122 -11.82 34.72 -1.97
C GLY A 122 -10.65 35.42 -2.66
N SER A 123 -9.69 34.71 -3.28
CA SER A 123 -8.50 35.34 -3.90
C SER A 123 -8.71 35.82 -5.33
N LYS A 124 -9.76 35.36 -6.01
CA LYS A 124 -9.76 35.32 -7.48
C LYS A 124 -10.36 36.50 -8.23
N HIS A 125 -10.92 37.52 -7.57
CA HIS A 125 -11.58 38.61 -8.29
C HIS A 125 -11.33 39.99 -7.70
N GLU A 126 -10.47 40.74 -8.38
CA GLU A 126 -10.23 42.18 -8.18
C GLU A 126 -11.36 43.05 -8.78
N LYS A 127 -12.26 42.46 -9.58
CA LYS A 127 -13.35 43.16 -10.30
C LYS A 127 -14.77 42.76 -9.85
N CYS A 128 -14.93 41.96 -8.80
CA CYS A 128 -16.25 41.55 -8.31
C CYS A 128 -16.82 42.55 -7.30
N THR A 129 -18.11 42.84 -7.39
CA THR A 129 -18.85 43.49 -6.31
C THR A 129 -18.82 42.58 -5.07
N PRO A 130 -18.84 43.15 -3.84
CA PRO A 130 -18.79 42.35 -2.62
C PRO A 130 -19.86 41.25 -2.57
N ASN A 131 -21.05 41.51 -3.11
CA ASN A 131 -22.15 40.54 -3.14
C ASN A 131 -21.92 39.36 -4.11
N THR A 132 -21.24 39.60 -5.25
CA THR A 132 -20.91 38.53 -6.21
C THR A 132 -19.72 37.69 -5.77
N ALA A 133 -18.76 38.31 -5.07
CA ALA A 133 -17.63 37.60 -4.47
C ALA A 133 -18.09 36.65 -3.35
N ASP A 134 -19.02 37.09 -2.50
CA ASP A 134 -19.59 36.26 -1.43
C ASP A 134 -20.41 35.08 -1.98
N LEU A 135 -21.24 35.31 -3.01
CA LEU A 135 -22.00 34.23 -3.65
C LEU A 135 -21.07 33.16 -4.24
N HIS A 136 -20.00 33.59 -4.92
CA HIS A 136 -19.02 32.67 -5.48
C HIS A 136 -18.26 31.91 -4.40
N ALA A 137 -17.89 32.58 -3.30
CA ALA A 137 -17.22 31.96 -2.17
C ALA A 137 -18.13 30.92 -1.49
N HIS A 138 -19.43 31.23 -1.33
CA HIS A 138 -20.43 30.27 -0.85
C HIS A 138 -20.48 29.00 -1.71
N ASP A 139 -20.57 29.16 -3.03
CA ASP A 139 -20.58 28.03 -3.97
C ASP A 139 -19.30 27.19 -3.88
N CYS A 140 -18.15 27.83 -3.70
CA CYS A 140 -16.86 27.16 -3.51
C CYS A 140 -16.82 26.38 -2.20
N VAL A 141 -17.31 26.96 -1.09
CA VAL A 141 -17.38 26.28 0.21
C VAL A 141 -18.35 25.10 0.14
N ALA A 142 -19.54 25.28 -0.43
CA ALA A 142 -20.53 24.23 -0.61
C ALA A 142 -20.00 23.08 -1.48
N ARG A 143 -19.28 23.39 -2.57
CA ARG A 143 -18.62 22.37 -3.41
C ARG A 143 -17.53 21.62 -2.65
N SER A 144 -16.68 22.35 -1.93
CA SER A 144 -15.60 21.77 -1.10
C SER A 144 -16.16 20.81 -0.06
N HIS A 145 -17.26 21.21 0.60
CA HIS A 145 -17.94 20.38 1.59
C HIS A 145 -18.53 19.10 0.99
N LYS A 146 -19.15 19.17 -0.19
CA LYS A 146 -19.65 17.97 -0.90
C LYS A 146 -18.52 17.00 -1.25
N ILE A 147 -17.40 17.52 -1.78
CA ILE A 147 -16.22 16.69 -2.09
C ILE A 147 -15.67 16.05 -0.83
N LEU A 148 -15.56 16.82 0.26
CA LEU A 148 -15.10 16.34 1.55
C LEU A 148 -15.93 15.13 2.03
N ILE A 149 -17.26 15.23 2.00
CA ILE A 149 -18.16 14.14 2.41
C ILE A 149 -17.92 12.87 1.57
N VAL A 150 -17.79 13.02 0.25
CA VAL A 150 -17.51 11.88 -0.64
C VAL A 150 -16.17 11.24 -0.28
N LEU A 151 -15.12 12.03 -0.04
CA LEU A 151 -13.81 11.51 0.36
C LEU A 151 -13.85 10.81 1.72
N MET A 152 -14.62 11.34 2.69
CA MET A 152 -14.82 10.66 3.96
C MET A 152 -15.47 9.29 3.75
N LYS A 153 -16.54 9.22 2.95
CA LYS A 153 -17.23 7.96 2.64
C LYS A 153 -16.31 6.95 1.96
N MET A 154 -15.50 7.40 1.00
CA MET A 154 -14.51 6.55 0.31
C MET A 154 -13.44 6.02 1.26
N THR A 155 -12.96 6.86 2.19
CA THR A 155 -11.95 6.46 3.18
C THR A 155 -12.52 5.43 4.18
N ILE A 156 -13.76 5.63 4.62
CA ILE A 156 -14.46 4.68 5.51
C ILE A 156 -14.68 3.34 4.80
N LEU A 157 -15.15 3.36 3.55
CA LEU A 157 -15.38 2.15 2.77
C LEU A 157 -14.06 1.39 2.52
N LEU A 158 -13.00 2.12 2.14
CA LEU A 158 -11.67 1.54 1.97
C LEU A 158 -11.19 0.89 3.26
N ASN A 159 -11.35 1.56 4.41
CA ASN A 159 -10.99 1.00 5.70
C ASN A 159 -11.79 -0.27 6.00
N GLN A 160 -13.10 -0.29 5.75
CA GLN A 160 -13.93 -1.48 5.99
C GLN A 160 -13.50 -2.67 5.13
N LEU A 161 -13.17 -2.44 3.85
CA LEU A 161 -12.70 -3.48 2.93
C LEU A 161 -11.31 -4.00 3.32
N LEU A 162 -10.38 -3.10 3.62
CA LEU A 162 -8.99 -3.46 3.87
C LEU A 162 -8.75 -3.95 5.30
N LYS A 163 -9.54 -3.54 6.29
CA LYS A 163 -9.26 -3.80 7.71
C LYS A 163 -9.04 -5.28 8.00
N ASN A 164 -9.96 -6.15 7.58
CA ASN A 164 -9.84 -7.57 7.88
C ASN A 164 -8.72 -8.23 7.06
N ILE A 165 -8.63 -7.90 5.77
CA ILE A 165 -7.63 -8.49 4.86
C ILE A 165 -6.22 -8.11 5.33
N LEU A 166 -5.97 -6.82 5.56
CA LEU A 166 -4.69 -6.35 6.07
C LEU A 166 -4.39 -6.86 7.47
N GLY A 167 -5.40 -7.05 8.32
CA GLY A 167 -5.21 -7.71 9.62
C GLY A 167 -4.62 -9.11 9.48
N VAL A 168 -5.14 -9.92 8.56
CA VAL A 168 -4.60 -11.25 8.24
C VAL A 168 -3.20 -11.14 7.61
N TYR A 169 -2.98 -10.19 6.70
CA TYR A 169 -1.65 -10.00 6.08
C TYR A 169 -0.58 -9.64 7.12
N PHE A 170 -0.87 -8.73 8.05
CA PHE A 170 0.05 -8.37 9.12
C PHE A 170 0.36 -9.56 10.02
N PHE A 171 -0.65 -10.39 10.34
CA PHE A 171 -0.45 -11.61 11.11
C PHE A 171 0.39 -12.66 10.37
N LEU A 172 0.13 -12.88 9.08
CA LEU A 172 0.94 -13.79 8.26
C LEU A 172 2.37 -13.26 8.08
N ALA A 173 2.54 -11.95 7.97
CA ALA A 173 3.85 -11.31 7.91
C ALA A 173 4.65 -11.51 9.21
N THR A 174 4.02 -11.36 10.39
CA THR A 174 4.70 -11.63 11.66
C THR A 174 5.08 -13.10 11.80
N LEU A 175 4.17 -14.04 11.49
CA LEU A 175 4.48 -15.48 11.48
C LEU A 175 5.63 -15.82 10.52
N THR A 176 5.61 -15.21 9.33
CA THR A 176 6.68 -15.36 8.33
C THR A 176 8.01 -14.89 8.91
N LEU A 177 8.06 -13.69 9.49
CA LEU A 177 9.29 -13.14 10.07
C LEU A 177 9.81 -14.02 11.21
N CYS A 178 8.92 -14.58 12.04
CA CYS A 178 9.29 -15.54 13.08
C CYS A 178 9.83 -16.86 12.49
N SER A 179 9.21 -17.39 11.44
CA SER A 179 9.68 -18.60 10.77
C SER A 179 11.05 -18.41 10.12
N VAL A 180 11.25 -17.28 9.44
CA VAL A 180 12.54 -16.85 8.89
C VAL A 180 13.60 -16.77 10.00
N ALA A 181 13.28 -16.13 11.12
CA ALA A 181 14.16 -16.00 12.27
C ALA A 181 14.62 -17.36 12.83
N VAL A 182 13.71 -18.34 12.93
CA VAL A 182 14.06 -19.70 13.36
C VAL A 182 14.94 -20.41 12.33
N ARG A 183 14.58 -20.33 11.04
CA ARG A 183 15.33 -20.98 9.96
C ARG A 183 16.75 -20.45 9.83
N LEU A 184 16.97 -19.15 10.05
CA LEU A 184 18.30 -18.52 10.04
C LEU A 184 19.25 -19.07 11.12
N ASN A 185 18.73 -19.69 12.18
CA ASN A 185 19.55 -20.34 13.21
C ASN A 185 19.83 -21.82 12.91
N SER A 186 19.25 -22.39 11.85
CA SER A 186 19.49 -23.78 11.43
C SER A 186 20.58 -23.85 10.36
N GLU A 187 21.13 -25.05 10.11
CA GLU A 187 22.03 -25.27 8.97
C GLU A 187 21.22 -25.14 7.66
N LEU A 188 21.43 -24.04 6.93
CA LEU A 188 20.78 -23.76 5.65
C LEU A 188 21.79 -23.86 4.50
N SER A 189 21.35 -24.43 3.39
CA SER A 189 22.06 -24.29 2.10
C SER A 189 22.11 -22.82 1.67
N SER A 190 23.14 -22.43 0.93
CA SER A 190 23.27 -21.07 0.39
C SER A 190 22.06 -20.62 -0.44
N MET A 191 21.43 -21.53 -1.19
CA MET A 191 20.23 -21.23 -2.00
C MET A 191 18.97 -21.03 -1.17
N GLN A 192 18.83 -21.81 -0.09
CA GLN A 192 17.73 -21.67 0.86
C GLN A 192 17.85 -20.34 1.63
N LEU A 193 19.06 -19.96 2.00
CA LEU A 193 19.33 -18.67 2.65
C LEU A 193 18.92 -17.49 1.76
N VAL A 194 19.29 -17.49 0.48
CA VAL A 194 18.91 -16.45 -0.49
C VAL A 194 17.38 -16.36 -0.62
N SER A 195 16.71 -17.50 -0.74
CA SER A 195 15.25 -17.57 -0.89
C SER A 195 14.53 -17.01 0.36
N ILE A 196 14.99 -17.36 1.55
CA ILE A 196 14.44 -16.90 2.83
C ILE A 196 14.64 -15.40 3.01
N LEU A 197 15.84 -14.88 2.72
CA LEU A 197 16.15 -13.45 2.83
C LEU A 197 15.33 -12.62 1.84
N GLN A 198 15.17 -13.09 0.60
CA GLN A 198 14.33 -12.42 -0.37
C GLN A 198 12.87 -12.35 0.09
N TYR A 199 12.32 -13.45 0.59
CA TYR A 199 10.94 -13.51 1.06
C TYR A 199 10.71 -12.55 2.24
N MET A 200 11.67 -12.48 3.17
CA MET A 200 11.69 -11.50 4.26
C MET A 200 11.69 -10.06 3.73
N CYS A 201 12.63 -9.72 2.84
CA CYS A 201 12.74 -8.39 2.25
C CYS A 201 11.46 -7.98 1.51
N GLY A 202 10.85 -8.90 0.77
CA GLY A 202 9.57 -8.68 0.08
C GLY A 202 8.43 -8.37 1.03
N THR A 203 8.27 -9.21 2.06
CA THR A 203 7.23 -9.05 3.10
C THR A 203 7.37 -7.72 3.85
N LEU A 204 8.60 -7.35 4.23
CA LEU A 204 8.87 -6.07 4.90
C LEU A 204 8.62 -4.87 3.98
N THR A 205 8.97 -4.97 2.71
CA THR A 205 8.72 -3.90 1.73
C THR A 205 7.23 -3.69 1.52
N GLN A 206 6.46 -4.77 1.38
CA GLN A 206 4.99 -4.70 1.27
C GLN A 206 4.38 -4.02 2.51
N LEU A 207 4.78 -4.46 3.71
CA LEU A 207 4.32 -3.89 4.98
C LEU A 207 4.65 -2.39 5.09
N TYR A 208 5.88 -2.04 4.76
CA TYR A 208 6.35 -0.65 4.73
C TYR A 208 5.50 0.21 3.79
N LEU A 209 5.22 -0.27 2.56
CA LEU A 209 4.43 0.49 1.59
C LEU A 209 3.01 0.75 2.11
N TYR A 210 2.34 -0.27 2.66
CA TYR A 210 1.00 -0.10 3.25
C TYR A 210 1.00 0.92 4.40
N CYS A 211 1.93 0.80 5.34
CA CYS A 211 2.06 1.76 6.45
C CYS A 211 2.43 3.16 5.96
N ARG A 212 3.29 3.29 4.95
CA ARG A 212 3.71 4.58 4.37
C ARG A 212 2.56 5.28 3.67
N PHE A 213 1.76 4.57 2.88
CA PHE A 213 0.60 5.16 2.23
C PHE A 213 -0.56 5.41 3.19
N GLY A 214 -0.73 4.55 4.22
CA GLY A 214 -1.73 4.76 5.27
C GLY A 214 -1.44 6.01 6.09
N ASP A 215 -0.17 6.21 6.44
CA ASP A 215 0.29 7.40 7.15
C ASP A 215 0.15 8.67 6.29
N ASN A 216 0.41 8.58 4.97
CA ASN A 216 0.14 9.70 4.06
C ASN A 216 -1.35 10.06 4.01
N VAL A 217 -2.26 9.08 3.96
CA VAL A 217 -3.71 9.33 3.98
C VAL A 217 -4.08 10.04 5.27
N LYS A 218 -3.58 9.56 6.42
CA LYS A 218 -3.78 10.20 7.73
C LYS A 218 -3.27 11.64 7.73
N ASN A 219 -2.03 11.87 7.29
CA ASN A 219 -1.39 13.19 7.29
C ASN A 219 -2.09 14.22 6.38
N GLU A 220 -2.42 13.81 5.15
CA GLU A 220 -3.15 14.67 4.20
C GLU A 220 -4.58 14.95 4.71
N SER A 221 -5.21 13.99 5.38
CA SER A 221 -6.59 14.11 5.88
C SER A 221 -6.76 15.09 7.06
N SER A 222 -5.70 15.39 7.82
CA SER A 222 -5.77 16.26 9.01
C SER A 222 -4.94 17.53 8.86
N ILE A 223 -3.60 17.38 8.87
CA ILE A 223 -2.64 18.48 8.90
C ILE A 223 -2.60 19.16 7.53
N GLY A 224 -2.52 18.37 6.46
CA GLY A 224 -2.46 18.89 5.10
C GLY A 224 -3.67 19.74 4.76
N MET A 225 -4.88 19.21 4.95
CA MET A 225 -6.12 19.90 4.58
C MET A 225 -6.52 21.05 5.50
N GLY A 226 -6.26 20.96 6.80
CA GLY A 226 -6.73 21.94 7.77
C GLY A 226 -6.29 23.37 7.48
N GLU A 227 -5.09 23.54 6.92
CA GLU A 227 -4.47 24.86 6.66
C GLU A 227 -5.13 25.62 5.51
N GLY A 228 -5.69 24.93 4.52
CA GLY A 228 -6.15 25.57 3.28
C GLY A 228 -7.24 26.63 3.49
N PRO A 229 -8.32 26.33 4.23
CA PRO A 229 -9.35 27.31 4.55
C PRO A 229 -8.86 28.50 5.38
N PHE A 230 -7.77 28.36 6.15
CA PHE A 230 -7.18 29.47 6.91
C PHE A 230 -6.28 30.37 6.06
N ILE A 231 -5.69 29.84 4.99
CA ILE A 231 -4.88 30.58 4.01
C ILE A 231 -5.75 31.38 3.03
N ALA A 232 -7.01 30.98 2.84
CA ALA A 232 -7.97 31.70 2.01
C ALA A 232 -8.05 33.19 2.38
N ALA A 233 -8.41 34.05 1.42
CA ALA A 233 -8.49 35.50 1.61
C ALA A 233 -9.73 35.92 2.42
N HIS A 234 -9.86 35.39 3.63
CA HIS A 234 -11.02 35.54 4.50
C HIS A 234 -11.33 37.00 4.82
N TRP A 235 -10.32 37.88 4.84
CA TRP A 235 -10.45 39.31 5.12
C TRP A 235 -11.29 40.05 4.07
N ARG A 236 -11.43 39.50 2.86
CA ARG A 236 -12.26 40.06 1.78
C ARG A 236 -13.72 39.59 1.81
N LEU A 237 -14.04 38.59 2.63
CA LEU A 237 -15.34 37.93 2.67
C LEU A 237 -16.21 38.49 3.80
N SER A 238 -17.54 38.42 3.65
CA SER A 238 -18.46 38.80 4.72
C SER A 238 -18.41 37.85 5.94
N PRO A 239 -18.86 38.30 7.12
CA PRO A 239 -18.89 37.47 8.33
C PRO A 239 -19.63 36.14 8.16
N LYS A 240 -20.68 36.11 7.32
CA LYS A 240 -21.44 34.88 7.04
C LYS A 240 -20.58 33.84 6.35
N ILE A 241 -19.88 34.22 5.27
CA ILE A 241 -19.00 33.31 4.53
C ILE A 241 -17.78 32.91 5.37
N ARG A 242 -17.24 33.81 6.19
CA ARG A 242 -16.15 33.46 7.12
C ARG A 242 -16.56 32.34 8.08
N LYS A 243 -17.81 32.35 8.57
CA LYS A 243 -18.34 31.28 9.43
C LYS A 243 -18.48 29.96 8.68
N GLU A 244 -18.91 29.98 7.42
CA GLU A 244 -18.98 28.78 6.59
C GLU A 244 -17.59 28.20 6.30
N LEU A 245 -16.62 29.07 6.04
CA LEU A 245 -15.22 28.70 5.81
C LEU A 245 -14.56 28.12 7.06
N THR A 246 -14.83 28.65 8.25
CA THR A 246 -14.33 28.07 9.51
C THR A 246 -14.96 26.73 9.82
N LEU A 247 -16.26 26.54 9.54
CA LEU A 247 -16.92 25.23 9.64
C LEU A 247 -16.30 24.22 8.68
N LEU A 248 -16.01 24.63 7.45
CA LEU A 248 -15.29 23.79 6.48
C LEU A 248 -13.89 23.43 7.00
N GLY A 249 -13.13 24.39 7.52
CA GLY A 249 -11.81 24.17 8.13
C GLY A 249 -11.85 23.16 9.27
N ALA A 250 -12.80 23.32 10.20
CA ALA A 250 -12.99 22.37 11.30
C ALA A 250 -13.32 20.95 10.79
N ALA A 251 -14.18 20.82 9.78
CA ALA A 251 -14.48 19.53 9.17
C ALA A 251 -13.28 18.90 8.42
N MET A 252 -12.43 19.74 7.83
CA MET A 252 -11.23 19.33 7.11
C MET A 252 -10.09 18.89 8.04
N MET A 253 -10.03 19.39 9.28
CA MET A 253 -9.00 19.04 10.27
C MET A 253 -9.18 17.67 10.93
N MET A 254 -10.32 17.01 10.76
CA MET A 254 -10.60 15.73 11.41
C MET A 254 -9.71 14.60 10.85
N PRO A 255 -8.83 13.98 11.68
CA PRO A 255 -7.94 12.92 11.22
C PRO A 255 -8.69 11.66 10.86
N ARG A 256 -8.26 10.99 9.78
CA ARG A 256 -8.87 9.77 9.27
C ARG A 256 -7.83 8.65 9.27
N HIS A 257 -8.02 7.70 10.17
CA HIS A 257 -7.12 6.57 10.34
C HIS A 257 -7.60 5.37 9.55
N LEU A 258 -6.65 4.72 8.86
CA LEU A 258 -6.85 3.38 8.32
C LEU A 258 -6.27 2.36 9.29
N TYR A 259 -6.93 1.21 9.42
CA TYR A 259 -6.57 0.16 10.36
C TYR A 259 -6.30 -1.16 9.63
N ALA A 260 -5.36 -1.94 10.16
CA ALA A 260 -5.13 -3.34 9.84
C ALA A 260 -5.62 -4.18 11.03
N GLY A 261 -6.79 -4.79 10.89
CA GLY A 261 -7.43 -5.53 11.96
C GLY A 261 -7.93 -4.64 13.11
N PRO A 262 -8.23 -5.22 14.27
CA PRO A 262 -8.81 -4.50 15.41
C PRO A 262 -7.80 -3.63 16.19
N PHE A 263 -6.50 -3.94 16.12
CA PHE A 263 -5.50 -3.37 17.04
C PHE A 263 -4.37 -2.57 16.39
N ILE A 264 -4.17 -2.69 15.06
CA ILE A 264 -3.03 -2.07 14.37
C ILE A 264 -3.51 -0.93 13.48
N SER A 265 -2.93 0.25 13.63
CA SER A 265 -3.12 1.35 12.69
C SER A 265 -2.16 1.21 11.51
N LEU A 266 -2.60 1.59 10.31
CA LEU A 266 -1.72 1.66 9.14
C LEU A 266 -0.90 2.94 9.17
N ASP A 267 0.10 2.97 10.04
CA ASP A 267 1.05 4.06 10.15
C ASP A 267 2.49 3.57 10.34
N LEU A 268 3.44 4.47 10.08
CA LEU A 268 4.87 4.17 10.16
C LEU A 268 5.33 3.75 11.58
N PRO A 269 4.80 4.32 12.68
CA PRO A 269 5.09 3.83 14.03
C PRO A 269 4.71 2.36 14.23
N SER A 270 3.55 1.92 13.72
CA SER A 270 3.12 0.52 13.80
C SER A 270 4.06 -0.42 13.03
N PHE A 271 4.54 0.00 11.85
CA PHE A 271 5.57 -0.76 11.12
C PHE A 271 6.85 -0.92 11.94
N ILE A 272 7.36 0.16 12.53
CA ILE A 272 8.58 0.13 13.36
C ILE A 272 8.37 -0.79 14.57
N MET A 273 7.20 -0.75 15.19
CA MET A 273 6.85 -1.65 16.29
C MET A 273 6.93 -3.12 15.86
N VAL A 274 6.31 -3.48 14.73
CA VAL A 274 6.35 -4.85 14.19
C VAL A 274 7.78 -5.31 13.93
N VAL A 275 8.60 -4.48 13.28
CA VAL A 275 10.01 -4.82 12.98
C VAL A 275 10.82 -4.99 14.26
N ARG A 276 10.65 -4.10 15.26
CA ARG A 276 11.33 -4.20 16.55
C ARG A 276 10.94 -5.47 17.29
N THR A 277 9.66 -5.81 17.33
CA THR A 277 9.17 -7.03 17.98
C THR A 277 9.73 -8.28 17.30
N ALA A 278 9.74 -8.33 15.96
CA ALA A 278 10.33 -9.45 15.22
C ALA A 278 11.83 -9.60 15.50
N TYR A 279 12.57 -8.49 15.52
CA TYR A 279 14.01 -8.50 15.84
C TYR A 279 14.28 -8.92 17.30
N SER A 280 13.49 -8.43 18.26
CA SER A 280 13.59 -8.85 19.66
C SER A 280 13.35 -10.35 19.82
N TYR A 281 12.36 -10.90 19.11
CA TYR A 281 12.10 -12.34 19.13
C TYR A 281 13.25 -13.14 18.53
N TYR A 282 13.79 -12.70 17.38
CA TYR A 282 14.99 -13.30 16.78
C TYR A 282 16.19 -13.27 17.74
N ALA A 283 16.44 -12.14 18.40
CA ALA A 283 17.54 -11.99 19.35
C ALA A 283 17.42 -12.91 20.58
N VAL A 284 16.19 -13.23 20.99
CA VAL A 284 15.92 -14.20 22.07
C VAL A 284 16.16 -15.64 21.58
N ILE A 285 15.68 -16.00 20.38
CA ILE A 285 15.86 -17.36 19.83
C ILE A 285 17.32 -17.68 19.51
N ARG A 286 18.10 -16.67 19.12
CA ARG A 286 19.52 -16.86 18.79
C ARG A 286 20.37 -17.15 20.03
N LYS A 287 19.91 -16.81 21.23
CA LYS A 287 20.58 -17.16 22.48
C LYS A 287 20.34 -18.62 22.84
#